data_AF-I9PZG3-F1
#
_entry.id   AF-I9PZG3-F1
#
_cell.length_a   1.000
_cell.length_b   1.000
_cell.length_c   1.000
_cell.angle_alpha   90.00
_cell.angle_beta   90.00
_cell.angle_gamma   90.00
#
_symmetry.space_group_name_H-M   'P 1'
#
loop_
_entity.id
_entity.type
_entity.pdbx_description
1 polymer ?
#
loop_
_entity_poly.entity_id
_entity_poly.type
_entity_poly.pdbx_seq_one_letter_code
_entity_poly.pdbx_strand_id
1 'polypeptide(L)'
;MTQHTYDNESVQELLNWAKKMLETKNYPTEKYELNKCTTIINGKTYLESLVAMIGRNWENPTFHPTIDQLWEFREKWEGKEENKKP
;
A
#
# COMPACT_ATOMS: atom_id res chain seq x y z
N MET A 1 17.26 -2.53 3.48
CA MET A 1 16.12 -3.13 2.76
C MET A 1 15.27 -3.77 3.83
N THR A 2 14.15 -3.17 4.16
CA THR A 2 13.21 -3.76 5.12
C THR A 2 12.76 -5.09 4.54
N GLN A 3 12.97 -6.19 5.25
CA GLN A 3 12.59 -7.52 4.75
C GLN A 3 11.08 -7.64 4.92
N HIS A 4 10.32 -7.42 3.85
CA HIS A 4 8.88 -7.64 3.87
C HIS A 4 8.61 -9.12 4.08
N THR A 5 7.79 -9.43 5.08
CA THR A 5 7.32 -10.78 5.33
C THR A 5 5.95 -10.97 4.69
N TYR A 6 5.71 -12.20 4.25
CA TYR A 6 4.47 -12.61 3.59
C TYR A 6 3.64 -13.53 4.49
N ASP A 7 3.91 -13.52 5.80
CA ASP A 7 3.12 -14.26 6.78
C ASP A 7 1.74 -13.63 6.96
N ASN A 8 0.80 -14.44 7.45
CA ASN A 8 -0.58 -14.01 7.61
C ASN A 8 -0.72 -12.75 8.47
N GLU A 9 0.02 -12.63 9.57
CA GLU A 9 -0.09 -11.48 10.48
C GLU A 9 0.31 -10.20 9.75
N SER A 10 1.50 -10.18 9.14
CA SER A 10 2.03 -9.02 8.42
C SER A 10 1.15 -8.62 7.23
N VAL A 11 0.63 -9.59 6.48
CA VAL A 11 -0.28 -9.32 5.36
C VAL A 11 -1.61 -8.75 5.86
N GLN A 12 -2.19 -9.32 6.92
CA GLN A 12 -3.44 -8.79 7.48
C GLN A 12 -3.25 -7.38 8.05
N GLU A 13 -2.13 -7.09 8.72
CA GLU A 13 -1.81 -5.73 9.19
C GLU A 13 -1.73 -4.74 8.02
N LEU A 14 -1.06 -5.11 6.94
CA LEU A 14 -0.96 -4.28 5.73
C LEU A 14 -2.32 -4.03 5.08
N LEU A 15 -3.16 -5.06 4.98
CA LEU A 15 -4.52 -4.95 4.46
C LEU A 15 -5.41 -4.07 5.35
N ASN A 16 -5.29 -4.20 6.67
CA ASN A 16 -6.03 -3.39 7.63
C ASN A 16 -5.62 -1.93 7.56
N TRP A 17 -4.33 -1.64 7.42
CA TRP A 17 -3.83 -0.30 7.15
C TRP A 17 -4.47 0.28 5.88
N ALA A 18 -4.42 -0.46 4.76
CA ALA A 18 -4.96 0.02 3.48
C ALA A 18 -6.48 0.27 3.55
N LYS A 19 -7.24 -0.60 4.23
CA LYS A 19 -8.67 -0.39 4.50
C LYS A 19 -8.92 0.87 5.32
N LYS A 20 -8.15 1.08 6.40
CA LYS A 20 -8.25 2.29 7.22
C LYS A 20 -7.96 3.56 6.42
N MET A 21 -7.00 3.53 5.51
CA MET A 21 -6.71 4.65 4.61
C MET A 21 -7.89 4.96 3.69
N LEU A 22 -8.54 3.92 3.15
CA LEU A 22 -9.76 4.06 2.36
C LEU A 22 -10.93 4.67 3.17
N GLU A 23 -11.14 4.20 4.40
CA GLU A 23 -12.19 4.70 5.30
C GLU A 23 -11.98 6.16 5.71
N THR A 24 -10.75 6.50 6.10
CA THR A 24 -10.37 7.86 6.52
C THR A 24 -10.16 8.81 5.34
N LYS A 25 -10.22 8.29 4.11
CA LYS A 25 -9.87 9.00 2.87
C LYS A 25 -8.45 9.59 2.90
N ASN A 26 -7.57 9.00 3.69
CA ASN A 26 -6.19 9.43 3.84
C ASN A 26 -5.31 8.79 2.75
N TYR A 27 -5.56 9.14 1.50
CA TYR A 27 -4.80 8.63 0.35
C TYR A 27 -4.60 9.77 -0.65
N PRO A 28 -3.65 9.65 -1.60
CA PRO A 28 -3.43 10.71 -2.57
C PRO A 28 -4.69 10.96 -3.41
N THR A 29 -5.18 12.20 -3.34
CA THR A 29 -6.28 12.71 -4.15
C THR A 29 -5.81 13.25 -5.50
N GLU A 30 -4.52 13.58 -5.60
CA GLU A 30 -3.84 14.02 -6.81
C GLU A 30 -2.85 12.97 -7.31
N LYS A 31 -2.24 13.22 -8.48
CA LYS A 31 -1.20 12.35 -9.04
C LYS A 31 -0.06 12.19 -8.03
N TYR A 32 0.23 10.95 -7.68
CA TYR A 32 1.26 10.61 -6.71
C TYR A 32 2.30 9.69 -7.34
N GLU A 33 3.52 10.21 -7.48
CA GLU A 33 4.65 9.39 -7.91
C GLU A 33 5.10 8.50 -6.74
N LEU A 34 4.84 7.20 -6.86
CA LEU A 34 5.28 6.21 -5.88
C LEU A 34 6.76 5.87 -6.09
N ASN A 35 7.17 5.65 -7.33
CA ASN A 35 8.55 5.49 -7.72
C ASN A 35 8.72 5.96 -9.18
N LYS A 36 9.95 5.91 -9.72
CA LYS A 36 10.24 6.40 -11.08
C LYS A 36 9.42 5.72 -12.18
N CYS A 37 8.89 4.53 -11.92
CA CYS A 37 8.11 3.74 -12.88
C CYS A 37 6.59 3.77 -12.59
N THR A 38 6.18 4.11 -11.36
CA THR A 38 4.79 4.01 -10.91
C THR A 38 4.25 5.37 -10.48
N THR A 39 3.28 5.87 -11.25
CA THR A 39 2.47 7.04 -10.88
C THR A 39 1.04 6.61 -10.58
N ILE A 40 0.59 6.89 -9.37
CA ILE A 40 -0.78 6.64 -8.92
C ILE A 40 -1.63 7.82 -9.36
N ILE A 41 -2.59 7.56 -10.26
CA ILE A 41 -3.50 8.60 -10.78
C ILE A 41 -4.72 8.76 -9.86
N ASN A 42 -5.21 7.66 -9.29
CA ASN A 42 -6.35 7.64 -8.38
C ASN A 42 -6.02 6.76 -7.17
N GLY A 43 -5.69 7.40 -6.05
CA GLY A 43 -5.27 6.71 -4.81
C GLY A 43 -6.32 5.76 -4.26
N LYS A 44 -7.62 6.09 -4.42
CA LYS A 44 -8.71 5.23 -3.97
C LYS A 44 -8.74 3.93 -4.75
N THR A 45 -8.87 4.01 -6.08
CA THR A 45 -8.96 2.82 -6.94
C THR A 45 -7.69 1.97 -6.86
N TYR A 46 -6.54 2.61 -6.71
CA TYR A 46 -5.27 1.94 -6.51
C TYR A 46 -5.26 1.09 -5.24
N LEU A 47 -5.62 1.67 -4.08
CA LEU A 47 -5.71 0.95 -2.81
C LEU A 47 -6.78 -0.14 -2.84
N GLU A 48 -7.97 0.14 -3.38
CA GLU A 48 -9.04 -0.86 -3.52
C GLU A 48 -8.57 -2.07 -4.35
N SER A 49 -7.81 -1.84 -5.42
CA SER A 49 -7.26 -2.89 -6.27
C SER A 49 -6.23 -3.74 -5.53
N LEU A 50 -5.28 -3.11 -4.84
CA LEU A 50 -4.26 -3.82 -4.07
C LEU A 50 -4.89 -4.65 -2.94
N VAL A 51 -5.84 -4.09 -2.20
CA VAL A 51 -6.57 -4.80 -1.13
C VAL A 51 -7.30 -6.02 -1.69
N ALA A 52 -7.97 -5.88 -2.84
CA ALA A 52 -8.69 -6.99 -3.46
C ALA A 52 -7.76 -8.09 -3.98
N MET A 53 -6.64 -7.72 -4.59
CA MET A 53 -5.66 -8.67 -5.13
C MET A 53 -4.95 -9.42 -4.01
N ILE A 54 -4.46 -8.73 -3.00
CA ILE A 54 -3.74 -9.33 -1.88
C ILE A 54 -4.70 -10.17 -1.03
N GLY A 55 -5.85 -9.62 -0.65
CA GLY A 55 -6.79 -10.29 0.26
C GLY A 55 -7.31 -11.65 -0.23
N ARG A 56 -7.25 -11.91 -1.54
CA ARG A 56 -7.67 -13.19 -2.15
C ARG A 56 -6.52 -14.10 -2.55
N ASN A 57 -5.31 -13.56 -2.76
CA ASN A 57 -4.23 -14.28 -3.41
C ASN A 57 -2.89 -14.22 -2.66
N TRP A 58 -2.83 -13.66 -1.45
CA TRP A 58 -1.57 -13.44 -0.73
C TRP A 58 -0.78 -14.72 -0.45
N GLU A 59 -1.45 -15.87 -0.30
CA GLU A 59 -0.80 -17.18 -0.12
C GLU A 59 -0.05 -17.65 -1.38
N ASN A 60 -0.35 -17.07 -2.55
CA ASN A 60 0.31 -17.41 -3.80
C ASN A 60 1.53 -16.49 -4.03
N PRO A 61 2.76 -17.04 -4.09
CA PRO A 61 3.98 -16.27 -4.29
C PRO A 61 4.02 -15.36 -5.52
N THR A 62 3.23 -15.68 -6.55
CA THR A 62 3.08 -14.86 -7.75
C THR A 62 2.56 -13.46 -7.44
N PHE A 63 1.86 -13.29 -6.32
CA PHE A 63 1.28 -12.03 -5.88
C PHE A 63 2.15 -11.28 -4.86
N HIS A 64 3.30 -11.83 -4.44
CA HIS A 64 4.25 -11.13 -3.56
C HIS A 64 4.66 -9.74 -4.09
N PRO A 65 4.89 -9.53 -5.40
CA PRO A 65 5.16 -8.19 -5.92
C PRO A 65 4.03 -7.18 -5.64
N THR A 66 2.78 -7.64 -5.60
CA THR A 66 1.61 -6.80 -5.25
C THR A 66 1.65 -6.41 -3.77
N ILE A 67 2.09 -7.31 -2.91
CA ILE A 67 2.27 -7.07 -1.47
C ILE A 67 3.40 -6.05 -1.25
N ASP A 68 4.53 -6.25 -1.92
CA ASP A 68 5.68 -5.34 -1.88
C ASP A 68 5.29 -3.93 -2.35
N GLN A 69 4.48 -3.84 -3.40
CA GLN A 69 3.98 -2.56 -3.92
C GLN A 69 3.08 -1.83 -2.91
N LEU A 70 2.29 -2.54 -2.09
CA LEU A 70 1.50 -1.94 -1.03
C LEU A 70 2.37 -1.50 0.16
N TRP A 71 3.41 -2.27 0.50
CA TRP A 71 4.41 -1.87 1.50
C TRP A 71 5.16 -0.60 1.09
N GLU A 72 5.68 -0.53 -0.13
CA GLU A 72 6.39 0.65 -0.64
C GLU A 72 5.48 1.89 -0.61
N PHE A 73 4.20 1.71 -0.97
CA PHE A 73 3.22 2.78 -0.87
C PHE A 73 3.03 3.27 0.55
N ARG A 74 2.88 2.35 1.51
CA ARG A 74 2.76 2.66 2.94
C ARG A 74 3.99 3.40 3.46
N GLU A 75 5.18 2.86 3.29
CA GLU A 75 6.44 3.45 3.77
C GLU A 75 6.62 4.87 3.22
N LYS A 76 6.37 5.08 1.93
CA LYS A 76 6.51 6.39 1.31
C LYS A 76 5.43 7.37 1.75
N TRP A 77 4.20 6.92 1.94
CA TRP A 77 3.10 7.78 2.39
C TRP A 77 3.27 8.20 3.85
N GLU A 78 3.55 7.25 4.74
CA GLU A 78 3.77 7.53 6.17
C GLU A 78 5.02 8.38 6.39
N GLY A 79 6.12 8.11 5.66
CA GLY A 79 7.33 8.94 5.71
C GLY A 79 7.13 10.37 5.18
N LYS A 80 6.22 10.58 4.23
CA LYS A 80 5.83 11.94 3.80
C LYS A 80 5.00 12.67 4.85
N GLU A 81 4.08 11.98 5.51
CA GLU A 81 3.24 12.57 6.56
C GLU A 81 4.07 12.94 7.80
N GLU A 82 5.09 12.17 8.13
CA GLU A 82 6.03 12.49 9.22
C GLU A 82 6.83 13.78 8.93
N ASN A 83 7.30 13.95 7.69
CA ASN A 83 8.02 15.16 7.26
C ASN A 83 7.13 16.41 7.08
N LYS A 84 5.80 16.28 7.19
CA LYS A 84 4.85 17.41 7.17
C LYS A 84 4.47 17.90 8.57
N LYS A 85 4.89 17.22 9.65
CA LYS A 85 4.70 17.73 11.01
C LYS A 85 5.70 18.88 11.25
N PRO A 86 5.23 20.08 11.66
CA PRO A 86 6.08 21.23 11.92
C PRO A 86 6.99 21.05 13.14
#